data_AF-A0A812W8F7-F1
#
_entry.id   AF-A0A812W8F7-F1
#
_cell.length_a   1.000
_cell.length_b   1.000
_cell.length_c   1.000
_cell.angle_alpha   90.00
_cell.angle_beta   90.00
_cell.angle_gamma   90.00
#
_symmetry.space_group_name_H-M   'P 1'
#
loop_
_entity.id
_entity.type
_entity.pdbx_description
1 polymer ?
#
loop_
_entity_poly.entity_id
_entity_poly.type
_entity_poly.pdbx_seq_one_letter_code
_entity_poly.pdbx_strand_id
1 'polypeptide(L)'
;MELNRRRRAGAACPDGTKRKVDADKLEEERAKLEEEREAIRQERERLQIEKEREALRKEREALARERQQASQNVGSSASGTAGNSAQALTPGMLIRIQGLRGAPELNGLEATILRFDEASGRFIVNVSEGKGQKSLKDANLVPLVAQPAGLWKKVTDMASSTLRHVQRGCAEAQVCIANSGYSWWQILLGVAVVVLVVSAVMQASSRHNSRKAPSSSSGGSRTSTYRPEYGEDPSFHRRAPRYEEDDFGYSDYDDSGSGGIDFGGMQKYLIIGGLAILCWKGIIPIHRMDWFQLYMLWNFLQSTGILGGRGGHYGGFGRRRRGFF
;
A
#
# COMPACT_ATOMS: atom_id res chain seq x y z
N MET A 1 64.80 6.48 -58.43
CA MET A 1 64.07 7.34 -57.47
C MET A 1 63.88 8.75 -58.06
N GLU A 2 63.17 8.91 -59.19
CA GLU A 2 63.13 10.23 -59.85
C GLU A 2 61.85 10.52 -60.64
N LEU A 3 60.74 9.88 -60.26
CA LEU A 3 59.44 10.05 -60.95
C LEU A 3 58.34 10.68 -60.08
N ASN A 4 58.65 11.10 -58.84
CA ASN A 4 57.64 11.61 -57.90
C ASN A 4 57.73 13.13 -57.60
N ARG A 5 58.54 13.89 -58.34
CA ARG A 5 58.72 15.35 -58.11
C ARG A 5 57.95 16.28 -59.06
N ARG A 6 57.28 15.78 -60.09
CA ARG A 6 56.63 16.63 -61.12
C ARG A 6 55.13 16.90 -60.94
N ARG A 7 54.46 16.41 -59.88
CA ARG A 7 53.03 16.67 -59.64
C ARG A 7 52.71 17.87 -58.72
N ARG A 8 53.68 18.77 -58.45
CA ARG A 8 53.48 19.95 -57.57
C ARG A 8 53.74 21.30 -58.24
N ALA A 9 53.61 21.40 -59.56
CA ALA A 9 53.33 22.65 -60.25
C ALA A 9 51.91 22.50 -60.80
N GLY A 10 50.90 23.18 -60.29
CA GLY A 10 50.83 24.64 -60.24
C GLY A 10 49.67 25.08 -61.15
N ALA A 11 48.47 24.56 -60.89
CA ALA A 11 47.24 25.10 -61.45
C ALA A 11 46.67 26.07 -60.41
N ALA A 12 47.20 27.29 -60.38
CA ALA A 12 46.59 28.38 -59.64
C ALA A 12 45.26 28.72 -60.34
N CYS A 13 44.16 28.13 -59.88
CA CYS A 13 42.82 28.46 -60.35
C CYS A 13 42.52 29.93 -59.98
N PRO A 14 42.27 30.82 -60.95
CA PRO A 14 42.00 32.24 -60.69
C PRO A 14 40.52 32.48 -60.30
N ASP A 15 39.97 31.66 -59.41
CA ASP A 15 38.53 31.71 -59.05
C ASP A 15 38.32 31.82 -57.53
N GLY A 16 39.15 32.64 -56.88
CA GLY A 16 39.03 32.97 -55.44
C GLY A 16 37.98 34.04 -55.16
N THR A 17 37.54 34.80 -56.17
CA THR A 17 36.57 35.90 -56.01
C THR A 17 35.14 35.41 -55.96
N LYS A 18 34.73 34.42 -56.77
CA LYS A 18 33.36 33.85 -56.72
C LYS A 18 33.05 33.20 -55.36
N ARG A 19 34.03 32.47 -54.80
CA ARG A 19 33.89 31.84 -53.48
C ARG A 19 33.66 32.81 -52.34
N LYS A 20 34.13 34.06 -52.44
CA LYS A 20 33.89 35.08 -51.41
C LYS A 20 32.46 35.61 -51.46
N VAL A 21 31.95 35.88 -52.67
CA VAL A 21 30.57 36.36 -52.87
C VAL A 21 29.55 35.33 -52.38
N ASP A 22 29.81 34.03 -52.61
CA ASP A 22 28.94 32.96 -52.12
C ASP A 22 28.96 32.82 -50.58
N ALA A 23 30.10 33.11 -49.95
CA ALA A 23 30.23 33.08 -48.49
C ALA A 23 29.45 34.22 -47.83
N ASP A 24 29.59 35.45 -48.35
CA ASP A 24 28.90 36.63 -47.81
C ASP A 24 27.37 36.47 -47.93
N LYS A 25 26.89 35.92 -49.05
CA LYS A 25 25.46 35.64 -49.24
C LYS A 25 24.92 34.59 -48.27
N LEU A 26 25.71 33.55 -47.96
CA LEU A 26 25.33 32.53 -46.99
C LEU A 26 25.28 33.07 -45.56
N GLU A 27 26.17 34.01 -45.20
CA GLU A 27 26.13 34.67 -43.89
C GLU A 27 24.88 35.55 -43.74
N GLU A 28 24.49 36.27 -44.79
CA GLU A 28 23.25 37.06 -44.80
C GLU A 28 21.99 36.16 -44.66
N GLU A 29 21.95 35.03 -45.38
CA GLU A 29 20.84 34.07 -45.26
C GLU A 29 20.77 33.43 -43.86
N ARG A 30 21.91 33.17 -43.21
CA ARG A 30 21.94 32.67 -41.83
C ARG A 30 21.44 33.70 -40.83
N ALA A 31 21.83 34.97 -40.97
CA ALA A 31 21.35 36.04 -40.10
C ALA A 31 19.82 36.20 -40.19
N LYS A 32 19.25 36.15 -41.40
CA LYS A 32 17.79 36.19 -41.60
C LYS A 32 17.07 35.00 -40.95
N LEU A 33 17.63 33.80 -41.06
CA LEU A 33 17.07 32.60 -40.43
C LEU A 33 17.18 32.63 -38.90
N GLU A 34 18.22 33.24 -38.34
CA GLU A 34 18.35 33.43 -36.89
C GLU A 34 17.31 34.42 -36.37
N GLU A 35 17.11 35.55 -37.05
CA GLU A 35 16.06 36.53 -36.72
C GLU A 35 14.66 35.89 -36.78
N GLU A 36 14.36 35.11 -37.83
CA GLU A 36 13.09 34.40 -37.95
C GLU A 36 12.88 33.39 -36.81
N ARG A 37 13.93 32.66 -36.41
CA ARG A 37 13.87 31.71 -35.28
C ARG A 37 13.63 32.41 -33.95
N GLU A 38 14.24 33.57 -33.73
CA GLU A 38 14.02 34.39 -32.54
C GLU A 38 12.60 34.96 -32.51
N ALA A 39 12.08 35.42 -33.65
CA ALA A 39 10.69 35.87 -33.77
C ALA A 39 9.70 34.76 -33.42
N ILE A 40 9.90 33.54 -33.96
CA ILE A 40 9.07 32.36 -33.63
C ILE A 40 9.17 32.01 -32.13
N ARG A 41 10.35 32.13 -31.52
CA ARG A 41 10.52 31.88 -30.08
C ARG A 41 9.75 32.90 -29.24
N GLN A 42 9.87 34.19 -29.57
CA GLN A 42 9.15 35.25 -28.87
C GLN A 42 7.63 35.12 -29.01
N GLU A 43 7.14 34.72 -30.19
CA GLU A 43 5.72 34.49 -30.42
C GLU A 43 5.20 33.33 -29.55
N ARG A 44 5.94 32.23 -29.46
CA ARG A 44 5.59 31.09 -28.59
C ARG A 44 5.55 31.49 -27.11
N GLU A 45 6.52 32.27 -26.66
CA GLU A 45 6.56 32.77 -25.28
C GLU A 45 5.36 33.68 -24.97
N ARG A 46 4.99 34.57 -25.91
CA ARG A 46 3.79 35.42 -25.77
C ARG A 46 2.51 34.59 -25.66
N LEU A 47 2.34 33.59 -26.52
CA LEU A 47 1.18 32.69 -26.48
C LEU A 47 1.14 31.87 -25.18
N GLN A 48 2.30 31.48 -24.65
CA GLN A 48 2.39 30.74 -23.40
C GLN A 48 1.94 31.62 -22.22
N ILE A 49 2.40 32.87 -22.16
CA ILE A 49 2.00 33.84 -21.14
C ILE A 49 0.50 34.14 -21.23
N GLU A 50 -0.06 34.25 -22.44
CA GLU A 50 -1.50 34.48 -22.62
C GLU A 50 -2.34 33.30 -22.12
N LYS A 51 -1.95 32.06 -22.45
CA LYS A 51 -2.60 30.84 -21.95
C LYS A 51 -2.54 30.75 -20.43
N GLU A 52 -1.42 31.10 -19.81
CA GLU A 52 -1.27 31.11 -18.35
C GLU A 52 -2.19 32.16 -17.69
N ARG A 53 -2.29 33.36 -18.28
CA ARG A 53 -3.21 34.40 -17.81
C ARG A 53 -4.68 33.96 -17.91
N GLU A 54 -5.05 33.28 -18.99
CA GLU A 54 -6.40 32.75 -19.16
C GLU A 54 -6.72 31.65 -18.13
N ALA A 55 -5.75 30.76 -17.85
CA ALA A 55 -5.89 29.72 -16.83
C ALA A 55 -6.12 30.32 -15.43
N LEU A 56 -5.30 31.31 -15.04
CA LEU A 56 -5.46 32.01 -13.76
C LEU A 56 -6.80 32.75 -13.64
N ARG A 57 -7.32 33.30 -14.76
CA ARG A 57 -8.65 33.92 -14.78
C ARG A 57 -9.75 32.88 -14.52
N LYS A 58 -9.70 31.73 -15.19
CA LYS A 58 -10.66 30.63 -14.98
C LYS A 58 -10.62 30.10 -13.54
N GLU A 59 -9.43 29.97 -12.97
CA GLU A 59 -9.25 29.54 -11.57
C GLU A 59 -9.88 30.53 -10.57
N ARG A 60 -9.63 31.84 -10.75
CA ARG A 60 -10.25 32.89 -9.92
C ARG A 60 -11.76 32.91 -10.02
N GLU A 61 -12.31 32.74 -11.22
CA GLU A 61 -13.76 32.65 -11.43
C GLU A 61 -14.36 31.39 -10.77
N ALA A 62 -13.66 30.25 -10.79
CA ALA A 62 -14.09 29.03 -10.11
C ALA A 62 -14.12 29.20 -8.57
N LEU A 63 -13.06 29.76 -7.99
CA LEU A 63 -13.00 30.05 -6.55
C LEU A 63 -14.09 31.04 -6.10
N ALA A 64 -14.42 32.03 -6.93
CA ALA A 64 -15.51 32.96 -6.66
C ALA A 64 -16.88 32.25 -6.63
N ARG A 65 -17.13 31.32 -7.56
CA ARG A 65 -18.35 30.49 -7.56
C ARG A 65 -18.43 29.58 -6.34
N GLU A 66 -17.32 28.97 -5.94
CA GLU A 66 -17.27 28.12 -4.74
C GLU A 66 -17.60 28.93 -3.47
N ARG A 67 -17.05 30.14 -3.33
CA ARG A 67 -17.39 31.04 -2.21
C ARG A 67 -18.87 31.42 -2.18
N GLN A 68 -19.48 31.68 -3.34
CA GLN A 68 -20.92 31.97 -3.42
C GLN A 68 -21.77 30.77 -2.98
N GLN A 69 -21.40 29.55 -3.39
CA GLN A 69 -22.09 28.33 -2.97
C GLN A 69 -21.94 28.07 -1.46
N ALA A 70 -20.74 28.29 -0.92
CA ALA A 70 -20.49 28.15 0.52
C ALA A 70 -21.37 29.11 1.35
N SER A 71 -21.54 30.36 0.89
CA SER A 71 -22.40 31.33 1.57
C SER A 71 -23.89 30.94 1.54
N GLN A 72 -24.37 30.28 0.48
CA GLN A 72 -25.78 29.86 0.40
C GLN A 72 -26.10 28.69 1.34
N ASN A 73 -25.15 27.78 1.57
CA ASN A 73 -25.38 26.63 2.46
C ASN A 73 -25.39 26.98 3.96
N VAL A 74 -24.72 28.05 4.39
CA VAL A 74 -24.68 28.45 5.80
C VAL A 74 -25.99 29.14 6.24
N GLY A 75 -26.75 29.73 5.32
CA GLY A 75 -28.00 30.44 5.63
C GLY A 75 -29.23 29.55 5.89
N SER A 76 -29.25 28.29 5.43
CA SER A 76 -30.45 27.43 5.51
C SER A 76 -30.54 26.54 6.74
N SER A 77 -29.52 26.52 7.62
CA SER A 77 -29.47 25.61 8.77
C SER A 77 -29.76 26.26 10.12
N ALA A 78 -30.21 27.52 10.16
CA ALA A 78 -30.40 28.30 11.39
C ALA A 78 -31.87 28.59 11.76
N SER A 79 -32.82 27.72 11.36
CA SER A 79 -34.23 27.82 11.80
C SER A 79 -34.75 26.47 12.30
N GLY A 80 -34.81 26.31 13.62
CA GLY A 80 -35.30 25.14 14.34
C GLY A 80 -34.80 25.17 15.79
N THR A 81 -35.01 26.28 16.50
CA THR A 81 -36.14 26.46 17.44
C THR A 81 -36.33 25.28 18.38
N ALA A 82 -35.89 25.49 19.61
CA ALA A 82 -36.11 24.66 20.78
C ALA A 82 -37.62 24.45 21.01
N GLY A 83 -38.11 23.29 20.59
CA GLY A 83 -39.40 22.75 20.99
C GLY A 83 -39.14 21.36 21.55
N ASN A 84 -39.53 21.14 22.80
CA ASN A 84 -39.43 19.87 23.52
C ASN A 84 -40.46 18.87 22.94
N SER A 85 -40.36 18.58 21.64
CA SER A 85 -41.24 17.69 20.91
C SER A 85 -40.82 16.27 21.22
N ALA A 86 -41.76 15.48 21.72
CA ALA A 86 -41.79 14.03 21.72
C ALA A 86 -40.82 13.45 20.68
N GLN A 87 -39.61 13.11 21.12
CA GLN A 87 -38.66 12.43 20.25
C GLN A 87 -39.31 11.11 19.91
N ALA A 88 -39.67 10.93 18.64
CA ALA A 88 -40.31 9.73 18.15
C ALA A 88 -39.46 8.52 18.56
N LEU A 89 -39.94 7.77 19.56
CA LEU A 89 -39.23 6.64 20.11
C LEU A 89 -39.20 5.53 19.04
N THR A 90 -38.03 5.28 18.45
CA THR A 90 -37.88 4.22 17.45
C THR A 90 -37.44 2.91 18.08
N PRO A 91 -37.93 1.75 17.59
CA PRO A 91 -37.37 0.44 17.92
C PRO A 91 -35.84 0.42 17.75
N GLY A 92 -35.13 -0.23 18.68
CA GLY A 92 -33.67 -0.30 18.73
C GLY A 92 -32.99 0.80 19.54
N MET A 93 -33.73 1.82 20.00
CA MET A 93 -33.16 2.91 20.81
C MET A 93 -32.94 2.49 22.27
N LEU A 94 -31.82 2.95 22.85
CA LEU A 94 -31.54 2.86 24.28
C LEU A 94 -32.27 3.95 25.04
N ILE A 95 -32.91 3.55 26.13
CA ILE A 95 -33.78 4.40 26.94
C ILE A 95 -33.53 4.15 28.43
N ARG A 96 -33.86 5.14 29.27
CA ARG A 96 -33.96 5.00 30.72
C ARG A 96 -35.41 4.88 31.10
N ILE A 97 -35.71 3.92 31.97
CA ILE A 97 -37.03 3.81 32.57
C ILE A 97 -37.11 4.80 33.74
N GLN A 98 -38.19 5.58 33.82
CA GLN A 98 -38.46 6.46 34.95
C GLN A 98 -39.96 6.58 35.24
N GLY A 99 -40.33 7.03 36.44
CA GLY A 99 -41.72 7.38 36.76
C GLY A 99 -42.67 6.19 37.02
N LEU A 100 -42.19 4.95 37.11
CA LEU A 100 -43.03 3.80 37.47
C LEU A 100 -43.38 3.81 38.96
N ARG A 101 -44.68 3.79 39.27
CA ARG A 101 -45.19 3.68 40.66
C ARG A 101 -45.35 2.24 41.14
N GLY A 102 -45.71 1.32 40.24
CA GLY A 102 -46.00 -0.08 40.58
C GLY A 102 -44.78 -1.00 40.63
N ALA A 103 -43.64 -0.56 40.09
CA ALA A 103 -42.39 -1.31 40.06
C ALA A 103 -41.21 -0.32 40.16
N PRO A 104 -41.04 0.36 41.32
CA PRO A 104 -40.01 1.38 41.49
C PRO A 104 -38.58 0.85 41.29
N GLU A 105 -38.36 -0.45 41.45
CA GLU A 105 -37.08 -1.15 41.24
C GLU A 105 -36.62 -1.18 39.77
N LEU A 106 -37.50 -0.80 38.83
CA LEU A 106 -37.16 -0.66 37.42
C LEU A 106 -36.77 0.76 37.03
N ASN A 107 -37.07 1.77 37.87
CA ASN A 107 -36.69 3.14 37.59
C ASN A 107 -35.17 3.31 37.69
N GLY A 108 -34.58 4.02 36.72
CA GLY A 108 -33.15 4.24 36.60
C GLY A 108 -32.41 3.21 35.75
N LEU A 109 -33.02 2.05 35.47
CA LEU A 109 -32.44 1.02 34.61
C LEU A 109 -32.52 1.38 33.13
N GLU A 110 -31.56 0.84 32.38
CA GLU A 110 -31.48 0.99 30.94
C GLU A 110 -32.25 -0.14 30.24
N ALA A 111 -32.87 0.19 29.13
CA ALA A 111 -33.60 -0.77 28.32
C ALA A 111 -33.45 -0.43 26.83
N THR A 112 -33.66 -1.44 25.98
CA THR A 112 -33.72 -1.26 24.53
C THR A 112 -35.16 -1.47 24.06
N ILE A 113 -35.68 -0.54 23.27
CA ILE A 113 -37.01 -0.68 22.67
C ILE A 113 -36.96 -1.81 21.64
N LEU A 114 -37.81 -2.83 21.77
CA LEU A 114 -37.92 -3.90 20.78
C LEU A 114 -38.96 -3.57 19.71
N ARG A 115 -40.17 -3.19 20.14
CA ARG A 115 -41.29 -2.83 19.25
C ARG A 115 -42.33 -2.00 20.00
N PHE A 116 -43.12 -1.25 19.25
CA PHE A 116 -44.34 -0.62 19.75
C PHE A 116 -45.51 -1.56 19.52
N ASP A 117 -46.33 -1.78 20.55
CA ASP A 117 -47.56 -2.54 20.44
C ASP A 117 -48.74 -1.58 20.30
N GLU A 118 -49.21 -1.39 19.07
CA GLU A 118 -50.31 -0.48 18.74
C GLU A 118 -51.62 -0.85 19.45
N ALA A 119 -51.84 -2.14 19.72
CA ALA A 119 -53.06 -2.61 20.38
C ALA A 119 -53.15 -2.13 21.84
N SER A 120 -52.01 -2.05 22.53
CA SER A 120 -51.95 -1.63 23.93
C SER A 120 -51.48 -0.18 24.13
N GLY A 121 -50.93 0.44 23.07
CA GLY A 121 -50.31 1.77 23.14
C GLY A 121 -49.08 1.79 24.04
N ARG A 122 -48.34 0.68 24.13
CA ARG A 122 -47.16 0.53 25.02
C ARG A 122 -45.96 0.04 24.22
N PHE A 123 -44.78 0.49 24.64
CA PHE A 123 -43.51 0.00 24.10
C PHE A 123 -43.10 -1.27 24.83
N ILE A 124 -42.78 -2.30 24.06
CA ILE A 124 -42.16 -3.52 24.56
C ILE A 124 -40.65 -3.26 24.59
N VAL A 125 -40.10 -3.20 25.79
CA VAL A 125 -38.69 -2.90 26.03
C VAL A 125 -38.02 -4.13 26.65
N ASN A 126 -36.75 -4.36 26.30
CA ASN A 126 -35.91 -5.36 26.94
C ASN A 126 -35.02 -4.67 27.97
N VAL A 127 -35.23 -4.95 29.25
CA VAL A 127 -34.46 -4.33 30.33
C VAL A 127 -33.11 -5.05 30.45
N SER A 128 -32.01 -4.28 30.54
CA SER A 128 -30.70 -4.86 30.85
C SER A 128 -30.75 -5.59 32.21
N GLU A 129 -29.83 -6.52 32.47
CA GLU A 129 -29.78 -7.35 33.71
C GLU A 129 -30.78 -8.53 33.79
N GLY A 130 -31.32 -9.00 32.66
CA GLY A 130 -32.05 -10.27 32.63
C GLY A 130 -33.45 -10.24 33.27
N LYS A 131 -34.00 -9.05 33.56
CA LYS A 131 -35.36 -8.85 34.09
C LYS A 131 -36.49 -9.07 33.06
N GLY A 132 -36.12 -9.52 31.86
CA GLY A 132 -37.03 -9.87 30.76
C GLY A 132 -37.64 -8.66 30.06
N GLN A 133 -38.66 -8.93 29.23
CA GLN A 133 -39.39 -7.90 28.48
C GLN A 133 -40.49 -7.27 29.33
N LYS A 134 -40.65 -5.94 29.23
CA LYS A 134 -41.70 -5.17 29.93
C LYS A 134 -42.43 -4.25 28.95
N SER A 135 -43.72 -4.03 29.19
CA SER A 135 -44.55 -3.13 28.38
C SER A 135 -44.78 -1.83 29.13
N LEU A 136 -44.21 -0.72 28.63
CA LEU A 136 -44.18 0.59 29.30
C LEU A 136 -44.82 1.68 28.44
N LYS A 137 -45.38 2.71 29.08
CA LYS A 137 -45.88 3.91 28.39
C LYS A 137 -44.71 4.81 27.97
N ASP A 138 -44.89 5.52 26.87
CA ASP A 138 -43.99 6.56 26.37
C ASP A 138 -43.55 7.57 27.45
N ALA A 139 -44.47 8.04 28.29
CA ALA A 139 -44.19 9.00 29.36
C ALA A 139 -43.19 8.51 30.42
N ASN A 140 -42.97 7.19 30.50
CA ASN A 140 -42.04 6.57 31.44
C ASN A 140 -40.68 6.23 30.80
N LEU A 141 -40.46 6.62 29.54
CA LEU A 141 -39.24 6.34 28.80
C LEU A 141 -38.54 7.66 28.48
N VAL A 142 -37.30 7.78 28.97
CA VAL A 142 -36.42 8.88 28.57
C VAL A 142 -35.42 8.33 27.56
N PRO A 143 -35.32 8.90 26.35
CA PRO A 143 -34.21 8.56 25.47
C PRO A 143 -32.90 8.86 26.20
N LEU A 144 -32.10 7.81 26.48
CA LEU A 144 -30.69 8.05 26.67
C LEU A 144 -30.23 8.46 25.29
N VAL A 145 -30.07 9.76 25.06
CA VAL A 145 -29.43 10.27 23.86
C VAL A 145 -28.07 9.59 23.81
N ALA A 146 -27.99 8.50 23.06
CA ALA A 146 -26.76 7.85 22.71
C ALA A 146 -26.06 8.79 21.72
N GLN A 147 -25.42 9.83 22.27
CA GLN A 147 -24.31 10.44 21.56
C GLN A 147 -23.20 9.38 21.50
N PRO A 148 -22.79 8.89 20.30
CA PRO A 148 -23.35 9.18 18.99
C PRO A 148 -23.57 7.93 18.12
N ALA A 149 -24.81 7.76 17.65
CA ALA A 149 -25.10 7.22 16.32
C ALA A 149 -24.40 8.02 15.17
N GLY A 150 -23.69 9.10 15.51
CA GLY A 150 -22.75 9.82 14.65
C GLY A 150 -21.40 9.12 14.40
N LEU A 151 -21.07 7.98 15.03
CA LEU A 151 -19.86 7.24 14.62
C LEU A 151 -20.07 6.56 13.26
N TRP A 152 -21.21 5.88 13.08
CA TRP A 152 -21.58 5.34 11.78
C TRP A 152 -21.91 6.46 10.80
N LYS A 153 -22.53 7.57 11.24
CA LYS A 153 -22.75 8.73 10.38
C LYS A 153 -21.44 9.39 9.94
N LYS A 154 -20.44 9.55 10.82
CA LYS A 154 -19.09 9.99 10.42
C LYS A 154 -18.39 8.97 9.53
N VAL A 155 -18.55 7.66 9.77
CA VAL A 155 -17.97 6.62 8.91
C VAL A 155 -18.67 6.61 7.55
N THR A 156 -19.99 6.81 7.47
CA THR A 156 -20.73 6.90 6.20
C THR A 156 -20.51 8.23 5.50
N ASP A 157 -20.36 9.34 6.23
CA ASP A 157 -20.06 10.67 5.69
C ASP A 157 -18.60 10.74 5.23
N MET A 158 -17.67 10.10 5.94
CA MET A 158 -16.29 9.93 5.51
C MET A 158 -16.19 8.95 4.34
N ALA A 159 -16.96 7.84 4.36
CA ALA A 159 -17.03 6.90 3.25
C ALA A 159 -17.68 7.53 2.00
N SER A 160 -18.68 8.37 2.15
CA SER A 160 -19.31 9.06 1.01
C SER A 160 -18.52 10.30 0.56
N SER A 161 -17.71 10.90 1.43
CA SER A 161 -16.68 11.88 1.04
C SER A 161 -15.57 11.23 0.23
N THR A 162 -15.01 10.11 0.69
CA THR A 162 -14.01 9.35 -0.06
C THR A 162 -14.60 8.75 -1.34
N LEU A 163 -15.84 8.25 -1.31
CA LEU A 163 -16.53 7.77 -2.51
C LEU A 163 -16.67 8.88 -3.56
N ARG A 164 -17.00 10.11 -3.16
CA ARG A 164 -17.09 11.25 -4.10
C ARG A 164 -15.73 11.63 -4.71
N HIS A 165 -14.65 11.55 -3.94
CA HIS A 165 -13.29 11.72 -4.48
C HIS A 165 -12.89 10.60 -5.42
N VAL A 166 -13.23 9.34 -5.09
CA VAL A 166 -13.02 8.19 -5.96
C VAL A 166 -13.88 8.30 -7.22
N GLN A 167 -15.12 8.78 -7.13
CA GLN A 167 -16.05 8.89 -8.26
C GLN A 167 -15.65 10.02 -9.22
N ARG A 168 -15.14 11.16 -8.70
CA ARG A 168 -14.49 12.19 -9.54
C ARG A 168 -13.20 11.69 -10.18
N GLY A 169 -12.36 10.97 -9.44
CA GLY A 169 -11.15 10.34 -9.99
C GLY A 169 -11.45 9.25 -11.03
N CYS A 170 -12.54 8.48 -10.85
CA CYS A 170 -12.96 7.46 -11.80
C CYS A 170 -13.51 8.05 -13.10
N ALA A 171 -14.15 9.22 -13.07
CA ALA A 171 -14.62 9.89 -14.29
C ALA A 171 -13.43 10.36 -15.16
N GLU A 172 -12.39 10.92 -14.55
CA GLU A 172 -11.15 11.28 -15.27
C GLU A 172 -10.39 10.03 -15.74
N ALA A 173 -10.35 8.97 -14.92
CA ALA A 173 -9.74 7.70 -15.29
C ALA A 173 -10.50 7.01 -16.43
N GLN A 174 -11.82 7.09 -16.50
CA GLN A 174 -12.62 6.51 -17.59
C GLN A 174 -12.30 7.13 -18.95
N VAL A 175 -12.04 8.45 -19.00
CA VAL A 175 -11.65 9.13 -20.25
C VAL A 175 -10.23 8.71 -20.68
N CYS A 176 -9.29 8.59 -19.74
CA CYS A 176 -7.95 8.08 -20.03
C CYS A 176 -7.95 6.61 -20.46
N ILE A 177 -8.79 5.78 -19.83
CA ILE A 177 -8.94 4.36 -20.15
C ILE A 177 -9.55 4.18 -21.55
N ALA A 178 -10.57 4.95 -21.92
CA ALA A 178 -11.19 4.87 -23.24
C ALA A 178 -10.20 5.22 -24.38
N ASN A 179 -9.26 6.15 -24.14
CA ASN A 179 -8.25 6.55 -25.14
C ASN A 179 -6.97 5.71 -25.13
N SER A 180 -6.74 4.90 -24.10
CA SER A 180 -5.49 4.15 -23.93
C SER A 180 -5.35 2.90 -24.81
N GLY A 181 -6.41 2.50 -25.52
CA GLY A 181 -6.41 1.31 -26.38
C GLY A 181 -6.28 -0.02 -25.61
N TYR A 182 -6.30 0.01 -24.27
CA TYR A 182 -6.30 -1.21 -23.47
C TYR A 182 -7.66 -1.89 -23.52
N SER A 183 -7.62 -3.17 -23.85
CA SER A 183 -8.80 -4.03 -23.80
C SER A 183 -9.22 -4.28 -22.34
N TRP A 184 -10.53 -4.39 -22.09
CA TRP A 184 -11.11 -4.50 -20.74
C TRP A 184 -10.45 -5.59 -19.87
N TRP A 185 -10.04 -6.70 -20.47
CA TRP A 185 -9.38 -7.80 -19.75
C TRP A 185 -7.96 -7.44 -19.27
N GLN A 186 -7.23 -6.55 -19.95
CA GLN A 186 -5.91 -6.07 -19.49
C GLN A 186 -6.04 -5.20 -18.24
N ILE A 187 -7.11 -4.40 -18.18
CA ILE A 187 -7.42 -3.57 -17.00
C ILE A 187 -7.77 -4.49 -15.82
N LEU A 188 -8.62 -5.49 -16.06
CA LEU A 188 -8.96 -6.49 -15.04
C LEU A 188 -7.72 -7.25 -14.55
N LEU A 189 -6.80 -7.59 -15.45
CA LEU A 189 -5.55 -8.25 -15.10
C LEU A 189 -4.64 -7.34 -14.28
N GLY A 190 -4.53 -6.05 -14.63
CA GLY A 190 -3.81 -5.05 -13.84
C GLY A 190 -4.39 -4.89 -12.43
N VAL A 191 -5.71 -4.78 -12.31
CA VAL A 191 -6.39 -4.69 -11.00
C VAL A 191 -6.16 -5.95 -10.17
N ALA A 192 -6.24 -7.14 -10.78
CA ALA A 192 -5.97 -8.40 -10.09
C ALA A 192 -4.53 -8.48 -9.55
N VAL A 193 -3.54 -8.02 -10.32
CA VAL A 193 -2.13 -7.94 -9.88
C VAL A 193 -1.98 -6.98 -8.71
N VAL A 194 -2.61 -5.80 -8.75
CA VAL A 194 -2.57 -4.82 -7.64
C VAL A 194 -3.19 -5.41 -6.37
N VAL A 195 -4.35 -6.07 -6.48
CA VAL A 195 -5.02 -6.72 -5.34
C VAL A 195 -4.15 -7.83 -4.74
N LEU A 196 -3.47 -8.62 -5.58
CA LEU A 196 -2.54 -9.65 -5.11
C LEU A 196 -1.34 -9.04 -4.36
N VAL A 197 -0.75 -7.98 -4.88
CA VAL A 197 0.38 -7.28 -4.23
C VAL A 197 -0.04 -6.69 -2.89
N VAL A 198 -1.18 -5.98 -2.83
CA VAL A 198 -1.71 -5.43 -1.57
C VAL A 198 -1.99 -6.54 -0.56
N SER A 199 -2.62 -7.64 -1.01
CA SER A 199 -2.89 -8.80 -0.16
C SER A 199 -1.60 -9.43 0.39
N ALA A 200 -0.56 -9.56 -0.44
CA ALA A 200 0.75 -10.05 -0.03
C ALA A 200 1.42 -9.11 0.99
N VAL A 201 1.34 -7.79 0.80
CA VAL A 201 1.86 -6.79 1.74
C VAL A 201 1.12 -6.85 3.08
N MET A 202 -0.21 -7.00 3.08
CA MET A 202 -0.99 -7.13 4.32
C MET A 202 -0.65 -8.42 5.07
N GLN A 203 -0.47 -9.54 4.35
CA GLN A 203 -0.04 -10.81 4.96
C GLN A 203 1.40 -10.75 5.49
N ALA A 204 2.29 -10.01 4.84
CA ALA A 204 3.64 -9.78 5.35
C ALA A 204 3.61 -8.91 6.61
N SER A 205 2.78 -7.87 6.63
CA SER A 205 2.63 -6.97 7.78
C SER A 205 2.00 -7.66 9.00
N SER A 206 1.05 -8.58 8.80
CA SER A 206 0.44 -9.32 9.91
C SER A 206 1.44 -10.25 10.61
N ARG A 207 2.34 -10.88 9.84
CA ARG A 207 3.43 -11.71 10.38
C ARG A 207 4.43 -10.92 11.21
N HIS A 208 4.67 -9.65 10.88
CA HIS A 208 5.57 -8.80 11.68
C HIS A 208 4.95 -8.37 13.02
N ASN A 209 3.63 -8.24 13.11
CA ASN A 209 2.98 -7.87 14.38
C ASN A 209 2.94 -9.02 15.39
N SER A 210 2.85 -10.28 14.94
CA SER A 210 2.83 -11.44 15.84
C SER A 210 4.16 -11.69 16.57
N ARG A 211 5.28 -11.10 16.12
CA ARG A 211 6.60 -11.28 16.77
C ARG A 211 6.88 -10.30 17.91
N LYS A 212 6.00 -9.34 18.18
CA LYS A 212 6.18 -8.37 19.28
C LYS A 212 5.37 -8.70 20.55
N ALA A 213 4.85 -9.91 20.68
CA ALA A 213 4.31 -10.34 21.97
C ALA A 213 5.50 -10.56 22.93
N PRO A 214 5.62 -9.78 24.03
CA PRO A 214 6.65 -10.01 25.02
C PRO A 214 6.39 -11.37 25.66
N SER A 215 7.36 -12.27 25.53
CA SER A 215 7.41 -13.51 26.31
C SER A 215 7.41 -13.14 27.79
N SER A 216 6.25 -13.21 28.44
CA SER A 216 6.14 -13.14 29.89
C SER A 216 6.92 -14.33 30.44
N SER A 217 8.11 -14.05 30.96
CA SER A 217 8.94 -15.00 31.69
C SER A 217 8.14 -15.54 32.87
N SER A 218 7.60 -16.74 32.71
CA SER A 218 7.09 -17.53 33.83
C SER A 218 8.27 -17.87 34.74
N GLY A 219 8.37 -17.16 35.86
CA GLY A 219 9.30 -17.46 36.94
C GLY A 219 9.01 -18.86 37.49
N GLY A 220 9.80 -19.84 37.07
CA GLY A 220 9.84 -21.15 37.68
C GLY A 220 10.52 -21.07 39.03
N SER A 221 9.73 -21.12 40.10
CA SER A 221 10.21 -21.35 41.46
C SER A 221 10.97 -22.68 41.53
N ARG A 222 12.29 -22.60 41.66
CA ARG A 222 13.14 -23.74 42.01
C ARG A 222 12.89 -24.09 43.47
N THR A 223 12.15 -25.16 43.71
CA THR A 223 12.17 -25.88 44.98
C THR A 223 13.55 -26.52 45.15
N SER A 224 14.34 -25.93 46.03
CA SER A 224 15.61 -26.45 46.53
C SER A 224 15.31 -27.62 47.47
N THR A 225 15.52 -28.85 47.00
CA THR A 225 15.49 -30.05 47.85
C THR A 225 16.89 -30.30 48.41
N TYR A 226 16.95 -30.15 49.72
CA TYR A 226 18.04 -30.47 50.64
C TYR A 226 18.57 -31.89 50.41
N ARG A 227 19.87 -32.03 50.10
CA ARG A 227 20.59 -33.32 50.01
C ARG A 227 21.38 -33.51 51.31
N PRO A 228 21.17 -34.59 52.09
CA PRO A 228 21.90 -34.81 53.32
C PRO A 228 23.35 -35.24 53.05
N GLU A 229 24.21 -34.63 53.84
CA GLU A 229 25.62 -34.88 54.07
C GLU A 229 25.79 -36.19 54.86
N TYR A 230 26.57 -37.13 54.33
CA TYR A 230 27.09 -38.26 55.11
C TYR A 230 28.50 -38.61 54.66
N GLY A 231 29.39 -38.69 55.65
CA GLY A 231 30.34 -39.78 55.78
C GLY A 231 31.69 -39.57 55.12
N GLU A 232 32.58 -38.92 55.86
CA GLU A 232 34.02 -39.05 55.71
C GLU A 232 34.45 -40.53 55.79
N ASP A 233 35.34 -40.95 54.90
CA ASP A 233 36.25 -42.06 55.17
C ASP A 233 37.59 -41.81 54.45
N PRO A 234 38.72 -41.65 55.18
CA PRO A 234 40.01 -41.37 54.59
C PRO A 234 40.86 -42.64 54.53
N SER A 235 41.19 -43.13 53.33
CA SER A 235 42.45 -43.88 53.14
C SER A 235 42.83 -44.09 51.67
N PHE A 236 43.93 -43.43 51.31
CA PHE A 236 44.99 -43.85 50.41
C PHE A 236 44.66 -44.82 49.26
N HIS A 237 44.64 -44.29 48.03
CA HIS A 237 45.36 -44.91 46.91
C HIS A 237 45.86 -43.87 45.89
N ARG A 238 47.19 -43.79 45.76
CA ARG A 238 47.89 -43.27 44.57
C ARG A 238 47.41 -44.04 43.33
N ARG A 239 46.98 -43.35 42.28
CA ARG A 239 47.16 -43.81 40.88
C ARG A 239 46.93 -42.69 39.85
N ALA A 240 48.05 -42.34 39.20
CA ALA A 240 48.28 -41.94 37.81
C ALA A 240 47.44 -40.82 37.12
N PRO A 241 48.09 -39.98 36.28
CA PRO A 241 47.41 -39.00 35.45
C PRO A 241 46.59 -39.72 34.36
N ARG A 242 45.28 -39.47 34.36
CA ARG A 242 44.36 -39.88 33.31
C ARG A 242 44.25 -38.73 32.32
N TYR A 243 44.59 -39.01 31.07
CA TYR A 243 44.54 -38.09 29.94
C TYR A 243 43.20 -37.33 29.89
N GLU A 244 43.29 -36.00 29.76
CA GLU A 244 42.19 -35.15 29.32
C GLU A 244 41.88 -35.54 27.87
N GLU A 245 40.89 -36.40 27.69
CA GLU A 245 40.26 -36.61 26.38
C GLU A 245 39.46 -35.34 26.08
N ASP A 246 39.99 -34.53 25.17
CA ASP A 246 39.29 -33.44 24.52
C ASP A 246 37.98 -33.97 23.94
N ASP A 247 36.90 -33.68 24.65
CA ASP A 247 35.52 -33.92 24.26
C ASP A 247 35.19 -32.97 23.09
N PHE A 248 35.71 -33.32 21.90
CA PHE A 248 35.26 -32.76 20.63
C PHE A 248 33.83 -33.25 20.41
N GLY A 249 32.90 -32.55 21.06
CA GLY A 249 31.47 -32.66 20.82
C GLY A 249 31.20 -32.46 19.34
N TYR A 250 31.13 -33.58 18.63
CA TYR A 250 30.40 -33.69 17.37
C TYR A 250 28.97 -33.30 17.70
N SER A 251 28.64 -32.02 17.49
CA SER A 251 27.25 -31.62 17.43
C SER A 251 26.65 -32.40 16.26
N ASP A 252 25.79 -33.36 16.58
CA ASP A 252 24.83 -33.96 15.66
C ASP A 252 24.21 -32.82 14.85
N TYR A 253 24.68 -32.68 13.60
CA TYR A 253 23.88 -32.03 12.60
C TYR A 253 22.78 -33.03 12.29
N ASP A 254 21.71 -32.93 13.07
CA ASP A 254 20.38 -33.39 12.68
C ASP A 254 19.99 -32.60 11.43
N ASP A 255 20.56 -32.98 10.29
CA ASP A 255 20.08 -32.69 8.95
C ASP A 255 18.82 -33.55 8.73
N SER A 256 17.84 -33.31 9.60
CA SER A 256 16.46 -33.69 9.38
C SER A 256 15.99 -32.78 8.26
N GLY A 257 16.27 -33.23 7.04
CA GLY A 257 15.66 -32.79 5.80
C GLY A 257 14.15 -32.96 5.89
N SER A 258 13.52 -32.10 6.68
CA SER A 258 12.13 -31.76 6.57
C SER A 258 11.99 -31.16 5.18
N GLY A 259 11.58 -32.01 4.24
CA GLY A 259 11.05 -31.63 2.93
C GLY A 259 9.75 -30.84 3.08
N GLY A 260 9.72 -29.85 3.98
CA GLY A 260 8.75 -28.80 3.99
C GLY A 260 8.85 -28.12 2.64
N ILE A 261 7.75 -28.12 1.91
CA ILE A 261 7.60 -27.36 0.68
C ILE A 261 7.87 -25.91 1.07
N ASP A 262 9.12 -25.46 0.91
CA ASP A 262 9.49 -24.09 1.16
C ASP A 262 8.54 -23.22 0.36
N PHE A 263 7.90 -22.26 1.01
CA PHE A 263 6.92 -21.38 0.38
C PHE A 263 7.54 -20.64 -0.84
N GLY A 264 8.87 -20.50 -0.86
CA GLY A 264 9.64 -20.01 -2.00
C GLY A 264 9.67 -20.95 -3.21
N GLY A 265 9.51 -22.25 -3.03
CA GLY A 265 9.36 -23.24 -4.10
C GLY A 265 8.00 -23.12 -4.81
N MET A 266 6.90 -23.02 -4.07
CA MET A 266 5.56 -22.85 -4.68
C MET A 266 5.44 -21.58 -5.51
N GLN A 267 6.06 -20.47 -5.07
CA GLN A 267 6.04 -19.22 -5.82
C GLN A 267 6.70 -19.39 -7.20
N LYS A 268 7.78 -20.18 -7.31
CA LYS A 268 8.43 -20.47 -8.60
C LYS A 268 7.50 -21.24 -9.53
N TYR A 269 6.82 -22.26 -9.02
CA TYR A 269 5.88 -23.05 -9.83
C TYR A 269 4.65 -22.25 -10.26
N LEU A 270 4.16 -21.31 -9.45
CA LEU A 270 3.06 -20.41 -9.83
C LEU A 270 3.47 -19.45 -10.95
N ILE A 271 4.71 -18.92 -10.92
CA ILE A 271 5.21 -18.04 -11.97
C ILE A 271 5.42 -18.82 -13.28
N ILE A 272 6.04 -20.00 -13.22
CA ILE A 272 6.24 -20.86 -14.40
C ILE A 272 4.88 -21.32 -14.97
N GLY A 273 3.96 -21.77 -14.11
CA GLY A 273 2.62 -22.22 -14.51
C GLY A 273 1.78 -21.08 -15.10
N GLY A 274 1.84 -19.89 -14.51
CA GLY A 274 1.18 -18.69 -15.03
C GLY A 274 1.71 -18.30 -16.42
N LEU A 275 3.03 -18.29 -16.60
CA LEU A 275 3.65 -18.03 -17.91
C LEU A 275 3.25 -19.09 -18.94
N ALA A 276 3.28 -20.37 -18.57
CA ALA A 276 2.87 -21.46 -19.46
C ALA A 276 1.41 -21.33 -19.93
N ILE A 277 0.49 -20.96 -19.03
CA ILE A 277 -0.93 -20.73 -19.36
C ILE A 277 -1.10 -19.49 -20.26
N LEU A 278 -0.38 -18.41 -19.99
CA LEU A 278 -0.41 -17.19 -20.81
C LEU A 278 0.12 -17.44 -22.24
N CYS A 279 1.17 -18.25 -22.35
CA CYS A 279 1.71 -18.70 -23.64
C CYS A 279 0.73 -19.62 -24.36
N TRP A 280 0.12 -20.58 -23.67
CA TRP A 280 -0.87 -21.49 -24.27
C TRP A 280 -2.12 -20.75 -24.77
N LYS A 281 -2.58 -19.74 -24.03
CA LYS A 281 -3.72 -18.90 -24.44
C LYS A 281 -3.39 -17.89 -25.55
N GLY A 282 -2.14 -17.84 -26.03
CA GLY A 282 -1.72 -16.92 -27.08
C GLY A 282 -1.67 -15.45 -26.67
N ILE A 283 -1.73 -15.17 -25.35
CA ILE A 283 -1.66 -13.81 -24.80
C ILE A 283 -0.26 -13.23 -24.99
N ILE A 284 0.76 -14.08 -24.86
CA ILE A 284 2.13 -13.75 -25.21
C ILE A 284 2.41 -14.38 -26.58
N PRO A 285 2.42 -13.62 -27.68
CA PRO A 285 2.73 -14.16 -28.99
C PRO A 285 4.25 -14.37 -29.08
N ILE A 286 4.75 -15.49 -28.53
CA ILE A 286 6.18 -15.84 -28.58
C ILE A 286 6.70 -15.83 -30.03
N HIS A 287 5.84 -16.22 -30.98
CA HIS A 287 6.15 -16.22 -32.40
C HIS A 287 6.30 -14.82 -33.03
N ARG A 288 5.94 -13.74 -32.32
CA ARG A 288 6.11 -12.34 -32.77
C ARG A 288 7.10 -11.54 -31.94
N MET A 289 7.72 -12.15 -30.92
CA MET A 289 8.73 -11.45 -30.13
C MET A 289 10.03 -11.36 -30.90
N ASP A 290 10.56 -10.14 -31.02
CA ASP A 290 11.92 -9.94 -31.54
C ASP A 290 12.94 -10.53 -30.55
N TRP A 291 14.12 -10.88 -31.05
CA TRP A 291 15.19 -11.50 -30.28
C TRP A 291 15.56 -10.69 -29.02
N PHE A 292 15.50 -9.36 -29.10
CA PHE A 292 15.73 -8.50 -27.94
C PHE A 292 14.67 -8.66 -26.83
N GLN A 293 13.39 -8.85 -27.20
CA GLN A 293 12.32 -9.07 -26.22
C GLN A 293 12.45 -10.44 -25.55
N LEU A 294 12.86 -11.46 -26.31
CA LEU A 294 13.22 -12.78 -25.78
C LEU A 294 14.40 -12.69 -24.81
N TYR A 295 15.43 -11.90 -25.15
CA TYR A 295 16.59 -11.69 -24.29
C TYR A 295 16.23 -10.96 -22.98
N MET A 296 15.36 -9.95 -23.03
CA MET A 296 14.88 -9.26 -21.83
C MET A 296 14.01 -10.17 -20.95
N LEU A 297 13.13 -10.98 -21.55
CA LEU A 297 12.34 -11.97 -20.83
C LEU A 297 13.24 -13.02 -20.16
N TRP A 298 14.28 -13.47 -20.87
CA TRP A 298 15.28 -14.40 -20.34
C TRP A 298 16.06 -13.82 -19.16
N ASN A 299 16.56 -12.58 -19.27
CA ASN A 299 17.25 -11.90 -18.15
C ASN A 299 16.34 -11.70 -16.94
N PHE A 300 15.06 -11.42 -17.16
CA PHE A 300 14.07 -11.31 -16.09
C PHE A 300 13.84 -12.67 -15.39
N LEU A 301 13.70 -13.76 -16.15
CA LEU A 301 13.61 -15.13 -15.64
C LEU A 301 14.87 -15.55 -14.88
N GLN A 302 16.03 -15.06 -15.28
CA GLN A 302 17.30 -15.32 -14.60
C GLN A 302 17.40 -14.55 -13.28
N SER A 303 16.99 -13.27 -13.25
CA SER A 303 17.02 -12.43 -12.05
C SER A 303 16.04 -12.90 -10.96
N THR A 304 14.96 -13.58 -11.33
CA THR A 304 13.99 -14.13 -10.37
C THR A 304 14.48 -15.39 -9.65
N GLY A 305 15.70 -15.86 -9.95
CA GLY A 305 16.28 -17.05 -9.30
C GLY A 305 15.51 -18.34 -9.62
N ILE A 306 14.68 -18.31 -10.67
CA ILE A 306 13.90 -19.46 -11.14
C ILE A 306 14.83 -20.48 -11.82
N LEU A 307 15.79 -20.01 -12.61
CA LEU A 307 16.74 -20.85 -13.35
C LEU A 307 18.12 -20.98 -12.68
N GLY A 308 18.38 -20.22 -11.62
CA GLY A 308 19.71 -20.11 -11.01
C GLY A 308 19.71 -20.48 -9.53
N GLY A 309 19.63 -21.78 -9.23
CA GLY A 309 20.04 -22.32 -7.93
C GLY A 309 21.56 -22.24 -7.75
N ARG A 310 22.11 -21.03 -7.72
CA ARG A 310 23.50 -20.82 -7.26
C ARG A 310 23.42 -20.39 -5.80
N GLY A 311 23.08 -21.36 -4.96
CA GLY A 311 23.38 -21.32 -3.53
C GLY A 311 24.89 -21.19 -3.39
N GLY A 312 25.37 -19.95 -3.40
CA GLY A 312 26.74 -19.58 -3.10
C GLY A 312 26.97 -19.77 -1.61
N HIS A 313 27.10 -21.03 -1.20
CA HIS A 313 27.83 -21.42 0.00
C HIS A 313 29.31 -21.17 -0.29
N TYR A 314 29.71 -19.90 -0.39
CA TYR A 314 31.11 -19.54 -0.22
C TYR A 314 31.39 -19.72 1.27
N GLY A 315 31.80 -20.95 1.60
CA GLY A 315 32.40 -21.30 2.86
C GLY A 315 33.35 -20.18 3.28
N GLY A 316 33.14 -19.71 4.50
CA GLY A 316 34.09 -18.85 5.18
C GLY A 316 35.44 -19.54 5.16
N PHE A 317 36.35 -19.05 4.32
CA PHE A 317 37.76 -19.24 4.55
C PHE A 317 38.09 -18.50 5.85
N GLY A 318 37.99 -19.23 6.95
CA GLY A 318 38.54 -18.86 8.23
C GLY A 318 40.02 -18.51 8.03
N ARG A 319 40.33 -17.22 8.00
CA ARG A 319 41.68 -16.73 8.25
C ARG A 319 42.02 -17.05 9.70
N ARG A 320 42.56 -18.25 9.94
CA ARG A 320 43.40 -18.52 11.12
C ARG A 320 44.62 -17.60 11.01
N ARG A 321 44.64 -16.52 11.79
CA ARG A 321 45.88 -15.82 12.13
C ARG A 321 46.75 -16.82 12.92
N ARG A 322 47.78 -17.39 12.30
CA ARG A 322 48.94 -17.89 13.05
C ARG A 322 49.67 -16.65 13.58
N GLY A 323 49.65 -16.47 14.90
CA GLY A 323 50.67 -15.68 15.57
C GLY A 323 51.99 -16.43 15.46
N PHE A 324 53.01 -15.78 14.90
CA PHE A 324 54.39 -16.18 15.08
C PHE A 324 54.90 -15.45 16.33
N PHE A 325 55.31 -16.24 17.32
CA PHE A 325 56.41 -15.91 18.22
C PHE A 325 57.73 -16.20 17.49
#